data_AF-A0A7S2DZ57-F1
#
_entry.id   AF-A0A7S2DZ57-F1
#
_cell.length_a   1.000
_cell.length_b   1.000
_cell.length_c   1.000
_cell.angle_alpha   90.00
_cell.angle_beta   90.00
_cell.angle_gamma   90.00
#
_symmetry.space_group_name_H-M   'P 1'
#
loop_
_entity.id
_entity.type
_entity.pdbx_description
1 polymer ?
#
loop_
_entity_poly.entity_id
_entity_poly.type
_entity_poly.pdbx_seq_one_letter_code
_entity_poly.pdbx_strand_id
1 'polypeptide(L)'
;KMQYLVTLSAPMPGNDLPNSTQAGAGEQGKTAELSKSQANNQEDSQSISVWDWPSDNEGPICTAVVGTQDIQTCVLFNAWDTHEIGTNGKRRVFFWTWDVGQPFQFYSPALAPRDFKQRIGDYTQTIFLPDSSQAATGTVDGDVVIWDLSLIVDGLSRPDERRAVKIIKLCPDVSLNVLQVHEKARVVIGASDGAV
;
A
#
# COMPACT_ATOMS: atom_id res chain seq x y z
N LYS A 1 26.89 -6.76 3.61
CA LYS A 1 25.69 -6.02 4.08
C LYS A 1 24.69 -6.08 2.93
N MET A 2 23.56 -6.75 3.12
CA MET A 2 22.52 -6.82 2.08
C MET A 2 21.95 -5.42 1.87
N GLN A 3 21.68 -5.05 0.62
CA GLN A 3 21.17 -3.73 0.27
C GLN A 3 20.05 -3.92 -0.74
N TYR A 4 18.83 -3.58 -0.32
CA TYR A 4 17.64 -3.82 -1.12
C TYR A 4 17.04 -2.51 -1.62
N LEU A 5 16.43 -2.57 -2.80
CA LEU A 5 15.53 -1.54 -3.31
C LEU A 5 14.12 -2.10 -3.33
N VAL A 6 13.14 -1.23 -3.12
CA VAL A 6 11.74 -1.55 -3.33
C VAL A 6 11.17 -0.58 -4.36
N THR A 7 10.38 -1.11 -5.28
CA THR A 7 9.70 -0.32 -6.31
C THR A 7 8.22 -0.64 -6.33
N LEU A 8 7.44 0.35 -6.76
CA LEU A 8 6.03 0.21 -7.06
C LEU A 8 5.82 0.62 -8.53
N SER A 9 5.23 -0.26 -9.33
CA SER A 9 4.94 0.04 -10.74
C SER A 9 3.72 0.94 -10.89
N ALA A 10 3.66 1.66 -12.00
CA ALA A 10 2.44 2.35 -12.40
C ALA A 10 1.38 1.32 -12.85
N PRO A 11 0.09 1.61 -12.67
CA PRO A 11 -0.96 0.84 -13.35
C PRO A 11 -0.73 0.94 -14.85
N MET A 12 -0.58 -0.20 -15.52
CA MET A 12 -0.52 -0.22 -16.98
C MET A 12 -1.94 -0.06 -17.51
N PRO A 13 -2.28 0.93 -18.34
CA PRO A 13 -3.60 1.00 -18.95
C PRO A 13 -3.76 -0.11 -20.00
N GLY A 14 -4.95 -0.72 -20.05
CA GLY A 14 -5.34 -1.65 -21.11
C GLY A 14 -5.08 -1.05 -22.49
N ASN A 15 -4.52 -1.87 -23.39
CA ASN A 15 -4.08 -1.46 -24.72
C ASN A 15 -5.30 -1.11 -25.59
N ASP A 16 -5.72 0.17 -25.64
CA ASP A 16 -6.79 0.64 -26.54
C ASP A 16 -6.31 0.59 -28.01
N LEU A 17 -6.42 -0.57 -28.65
CA LEU A 17 -6.32 -0.71 -30.09
C LEU A 17 -7.67 -0.28 -30.74
N PRO A 18 -7.66 0.60 -31.76
CA PRO A 18 -8.89 0.99 -32.44
C PRO A 18 -9.46 -0.20 -33.21
N ASN A 19 -10.67 -0.62 -32.83
CA ASN A 19 -11.41 -1.72 -33.46
C ASN A 19 -11.52 -1.50 -34.98
N SER A 20 -10.87 -2.36 -35.76
CA SER A 20 -11.14 -2.49 -37.19
C SER A 20 -12.49 -3.19 -37.37
N THR A 21 -13.44 -2.46 -37.96
CA THR A 21 -14.74 -2.94 -38.40
C THR A 21 -14.64 -4.24 -39.23
N GLN A 22 -15.27 -5.32 -38.79
CA GLN A 22 -15.76 -6.36 -39.69
C GLN A 22 -17.13 -6.89 -39.24
N ALA A 23 -18.06 -6.83 -40.20
CA ALA A 23 -19.38 -7.45 -40.16
C ALA A 23 -19.27 -8.94 -40.53
N GLY A 24 -20.13 -9.78 -39.95
CA GLY A 24 -20.30 -11.17 -40.39
C GLY A 24 -21.20 -11.97 -39.46
N ALA A 25 -22.28 -12.50 -40.01
CA ALA A 25 -23.35 -13.25 -39.34
C ALA A 25 -22.98 -14.72 -39.03
N GLY A 26 -23.72 -15.37 -38.11
CA GLY A 26 -23.96 -16.82 -38.16
C GLY A 26 -23.81 -17.63 -36.87
N GLU A 27 -24.96 -18.08 -36.36
CA GLU A 27 -25.27 -19.43 -35.84
C GLU A 27 -24.73 -20.01 -34.50
N GLN A 28 -25.52 -21.00 -34.05
CA GLN A 28 -25.71 -21.61 -32.73
C GLN A 28 -24.54 -22.43 -32.19
N GLY A 29 -24.47 -22.56 -30.86
CA GLY A 29 -23.76 -23.66 -30.19
C GLY A 29 -23.60 -23.49 -28.68
N LYS A 30 -24.47 -24.13 -27.89
CA LYS A 30 -24.26 -24.33 -26.44
C LYS A 30 -23.29 -25.49 -26.23
N THR A 31 -22.08 -25.26 -25.70
CA THR A 31 -21.38 -26.22 -24.83
C THR A 31 -20.40 -25.49 -23.91
N ALA A 32 -20.21 -26.06 -22.72
CA ALA A 32 -19.54 -25.58 -21.52
C ALA A 32 -18.18 -24.85 -21.66
N GLU A 33 -18.00 -23.77 -20.90
CA GLU A 33 -16.69 -23.31 -20.41
C GLU A 33 -16.83 -22.76 -18.97
N LEU A 34 -16.42 -23.58 -18.00
CA LEU A 34 -15.91 -23.11 -16.72
C LEU A 34 -14.48 -22.58 -16.98
N SER A 35 -14.10 -21.51 -16.27
CA SER A 35 -12.76 -20.89 -16.17
C SER A 35 -12.36 -19.83 -17.22
N LYS A 36 -13.00 -18.65 -17.18
CA LYS A 36 -12.44 -17.39 -17.73
C LYS A 36 -12.76 -16.17 -16.84
N SER A 37 -12.40 -16.22 -15.55
CA SER A 37 -12.56 -15.07 -14.64
C SER A 37 -11.27 -14.59 -13.96
N GLN A 38 -10.11 -15.10 -14.34
CA GLN A 38 -8.82 -14.70 -13.73
C GLN A 38 -7.86 -13.94 -14.67
N ALA A 39 -8.20 -13.73 -15.95
CA ALA A 39 -7.32 -13.04 -16.89
C ALA A 39 -7.50 -11.52 -16.96
N ASN A 40 -8.57 -10.96 -16.39
CA ASN A 40 -8.98 -9.57 -16.67
C ASN A 40 -8.68 -8.54 -15.56
N ASN A 41 -7.97 -8.93 -14.49
CA ASN A 41 -7.66 -8.02 -13.36
C ASN A 41 -6.21 -7.53 -13.35
N GLN A 42 -5.35 -8.01 -14.26
CA GLN A 42 -3.94 -7.62 -14.31
C GLN A 42 -3.73 -6.30 -15.05
N GLU A 43 -4.69 -5.91 -15.90
CA GLU A 43 -4.58 -4.80 -16.87
C GLU A 43 -4.81 -3.40 -16.28
N ASP A 44 -4.87 -3.25 -14.96
CA ASP A 44 -4.93 -1.95 -14.25
C ASP A 44 -4.28 -2.03 -12.85
N SER A 45 -3.50 -3.08 -12.59
CA SER A 45 -2.95 -3.34 -11.26
C SER A 45 -1.51 -2.85 -11.15
N GLN A 46 -1.18 -2.24 -10.00
CA GLN A 46 0.21 -2.00 -9.64
C GLN A 46 0.87 -3.29 -9.16
N SER A 47 2.19 -3.32 -9.20
CA SER A 47 3.01 -4.38 -8.61
C SER A 47 4.08 -3.78 -7.71
N ILE A 48 4.35 -4.47 -6.60
CA ILE A 48 5.47 -4.20 -5.71
C ILE A 48 6.59 -5.20 -6.00
N SER A 49 7.82 -4.72 -6.07
CA SER A 49 9.00 -5.55 -6.34
C SER A 49 10.14 -5.18 -5.43
N VAL A 50 10.86 -6.19 -4.94
CA VAL A 50 12.10 -6.02 -4.16
C VAL A 50 13.29 -6.51 -4.99
N TRP A 51 14.37 -5.74 -4.95
CA TRP A 51 15.57 -5.93 -5.78
C TRP A 51 16.81 -6.02 -4.90
N ASP A 52 17.73 -6.91 -5.26
CA ASP A 52 19.08 -6.93 -4.69
C ASP A 52 19.97 -6.04 -5.55
N TRP A 53 20.09 -4.75 -5.20
CA TRP A 53 20.69 -3.77 -6.13
C TRP A 53 22.18 -3.96 -6.40
N PRO A 54 23.02 -4.51 -5.49
CA PRO A 54 24.41 -4.83 -5.79
C PRO A 54 24.58 -6.08 -6.63
N SER A 55 23.51 -6.87 -6.84
CA SER A 55 23.56 -8.10 -7.62
C SER A 55 23.55 -7.81 -9.12
N ASP A 56 24.26 -8.63 -9.89
CA ASP A 56 24.21 -8.59 -11.36
C ASP A 56 22.92 -9.21 -11.93
N ASN A 57 21.98 -9.62 -11.07
CA ASN A 57 20.69 -10.15 -11.50
C ASN A 57 19.85 -9.07 -12.20
N GLU A 58 19.34 -9.39 -13.40
CA GLU A 58 18.52 -8.47 -14.20
C GLU A 58 17.07 -8.32 -13.68
N GLY A 59 16.65 -9.11 -12.69
CA GLY A 59 15.27 -9.20 -12.22
C GLY A 59 15.09 -8.96 -10.72
N PRO A 60 13.85 -8.68 -10.28
CA PRO A 60 13.55 -8.55 -8.86
C PRO A 60 13.68 -9.90 -8.15
N ILE A 61 14.05 -9.87 -6.87
CA ILE A 61 14.08 -11.05 -5.99
C ILE A 61 12.67 -11.63 -5.85
N CYS A 62 11.69 -10.74 -5.68
CA CYS A 62 10.29 -11.10 -5.57
C CYS A 62 9.41 -9.95 -6.08
N THR A 63 8.23 -10.31 -6.59
CA THR A 63 7.20 -9.37 -7.07
C THR A 63 5.81 -9.86 -6.64
N ALA A 64 4.93 -8.93 -6.28
CA ALA A 64 3.53 -9.20 -6.03
C ALA A 64 2.62 -8.13 -6.65
N VAL A 65 1.41 -8.54 -7.01
CA VAL A 65 0.36 -7.62 -7.50
C VAL A 65 -0.30 -6.94 -6.30
N VAL A 66 -0.47 -5.62 -6.38
CA VAL A 66 -1.20 -4.82 -5.40
C VAL A 66 -2.70 -5.00 -5.68
N GLY A 67 -3.35 -5.83 -4.87
CA GLY A 67 -4.75 -6.23 -5.05
C GLY A 67 -5.79 -5.17 -4.68
N THR A 68 -5.64 -3.93 -5.16
CA THR A 68 -6.60 -2.86 -4.94
C THR A 68 -6.66 -1.87 -6.10
N GLN A 69 -7.82 -1.24 -6.30
CA GLN A 69 -7.99 -0.10 -7.21
C GLN A 69 -7.51 1.23 -6.60
N ASP A 70 -7.16 1.24 -5.30
CA ASP A 70 -6.54 2.40 -4.67
C ASP A 70 -5.08 2.49 -5.09
N ILE A 71 -4.77 3.40 -6.01
CA ILE A 71 -3.40 3.60 -6.49
C ILE A 71 -2.52 4.01 -5.32
N GLN A 72 -1.55 3.17 -5.02
CA GLN A 72 -0.52 3.40 -4.02
C GLN A 72 0.49 4.39 -4.60
N THR A 73 0.82 5.42 -3.83
CA THR A 73 1.72 6.53 -4.23
C THR A 73 2.93 6.66 -3.32
N CYS A 74 2.96 5.88 -2.23
CA CYS A 74 4.07 5.80 -1.30
C CYS A 74 4.52 4.35 -1.15
N VAL A 75 5.83 4.14 -1.06
CA VAL A 75 6.47 2.86 -0.73
C VAL A 75 7.73 3.11 0.10
N LEU A 76 7.93 2.31 1.15
CA LEU A 76 9.11 2.40 2.01
C LEU A 76 9.39 1.09 2.74
N PHE A 77 10.66 0.82 3.02
CA PHE A 77 11.03 -0.19 4.02
C PHE A 77 10.75 0.30 5.43
N ASN A 78 10.45 -0.64 6.33
CA ASN A 78 10.63 -0.41 7.76
C ASN A 78 12.13 -0.37 8.07
N ALA A 79 12.60 0.73 8.64
CA ALA A 79 14.02 0.93 8.96
C ALA A 79 14.53 0.00 10.09
N TRP A 80 13.61 -0.54 10.90
CA TRP A 80 13.89 -1.45 12.01
C TRP A 80 13.67 -2.92 11.65
N ASP A 81 12.94 -3.20 10.57
CA ASP A 81 12.80 -4.53 9.99
C ASP A 81 12.75 -4.45 8.45
N THR A 82 13.86 -4.76 7.79
CA THR A 82 13.94 -4.67 6.33
C THR A 82 13.05 -5.67 5.58
N HIS A 83 12.50 -6.68 6.27
CA HIS A 83 11.55 -7.63 5.69
C HIS A 83 10.11 -7.10 5.72
N GLU A 84 9.90 -5.93 6.32
CA GLU A 84 8.62 -5.25 6.34
C GLU A 84 8.66 -4.00 5.44
N ILE A 85 7.60 -3.84 4.66
CA ILE A 85 7.44 -2.72 3.72
C ILE A 85 6.04 -2.13 3.90
N GLY A 86 5.95 -0.81 3.84
CA GLY A 86 4.69 -0.07 3.84
C GLY A 86 4.39 0.46 2.44
N THR A 87 3.13 0.41 2.02
CA THR A 87 2.64 1.23 0.91
C THR A 87 1.34 1.92 1.32
N ASN A 88 1.06 3.09 0.74
CA ASN A 88 -0.28 3.67 0.85
C ASN A 88 -0.73 4.33 -0.44
N GLY A 89 -2.03 4.24 -0.68
CA GLY A 89 -2.78 5.08 -1.61
C GLY A 89 -3.53 6.15 -0.84
N LYS A 90 -4.64 6.63 -1.41
CA LYS A 90 -5.47 7.67 -0.77
C LYS A 90 -6.37 7.11 0.33
N ARG A 91 -6.72 5.83 0.27
CA ARG A 91 -7.75 5.24 1.16
C ARG A 91 -7.23 4.08 1.99
N ARG A 92 -6.16 3.43 1.55
CA ARG A 92 -5.62 2.23 2.18
C ARG A 92 -4.11 2.32 2.37
N VAL A 93 -3.69 1.74 3.48
CA VAL A 93 -2.31 1.35 3.73
C VAL A 93 -2.22 -0.16 3.57
N PHE A 94 -1.11 -0.65 3.04
CA PHE A 94 -0.73 -2.05 3.04
C PHE A 94 0.58 -2.21 3.79
N PHE A 95 0.63 -3.21 4.65
CA PHE A 95 1.85 -3.69 5.27
C PHE A 95 2.19 -5.02 4.64
N TRP A 96 3.36 -5.08 4.04
CA TRP A 96 3.89 -6.22 3.31
C TRP A 96 5.01 -6.85 4.11
N THR A 97 5.04 -8.17 4.16
CA THR A 97 6.21 -8.93 4.59
C THR A 97 6.76 -9.73 3.42
N TRP A 98 8.08 -9.80 3.34
CA TRP A 98 8.78 -10.48 2.26
C TRP A 98 10.01 -11.22 2.80
N ASP A 99 10.39 -12.30 2.11
CA ASP A 99 11.62 -13.03 2.37
C ASP A 99 12.10 -13.69 1.06
N VAL A 100 13.39 -13.99 0.97
CA VAL A 100 13.98 -14.61 -0.21
C VAL A 100 13.39 -16.02 -0.40
N GLY A 101 12.79 -16.25 -1.57
CA GLY A 101 12.18 -17.55 -1.90
C GLY A 101 10.81 -17.78 -1.25
N GLN A 102 10.22 -16.77 -0.60
CA GLN A 102 8.85 -16.81 -0.10
C GLN A 102 7.95 -15.84 -0.88
N PRO A 103 6.65 -16.17 -1.06
CA PRO A 103 5.70 -15.21 -1.61
C PRO A 103 5.50 -14.03 -0.64
N PHE A 104 5.24 -12.85 -1.18
CA PHE A 104 4.79 -11.73 -0.37
C PHE A 104 3.56 -12.12 0.44
N GLN A 105 3.56 -11.72 1.71
CA GLN A 105 2.35 -11.66 2.51
C GLN A 105 2.01 -10.20 2.74
N PHE A 106 0.72 -9.91 2.89
CA PHE A 106 0.29 -8.56 3.16
C PHE A 106 -1.02 -8.56 3.94
N TYR A 107 -1.26 -7.44 4.61
CA TYR A 107 -2.56 -7.08 5.14
C TYR A 107 -2.80 -5.59 4.95
N SER A 108 -4.07 -5.20 4.94
CA SER A 108 -4.51 -3.82 4.81
C SER A 108 -5.53 -3.52 5.91
N PRO A 109 -5.14 -2.80 6.97
CA PRO A 109 -6.04 -2.52 8.09
C PRO A 109 -7.27 -1.76 7.62
N ALA A 110 -8.45 -2.20 8.07
CA ALA A 110 -9.67 -1.45 7.84
C ALA A 110 -9.70 -0.21 8.75
N LEU A 111 -10.10 0.93 8.19
CA LEU A 111 -10.43 2.13 8.95
C LEU A 111 -11.90 2.44 8.71
N ALA A 112 -12.76 2.18 9.68
CA ALA A 112 -14.16 2.57 9.59
C ALA A 112 -14.35 3.95 10.24
N PRO A 113 -15.10 4.89 9.62
CA PRO A 113 -15.41 6.19 10.25
C PRO A 113 -16.10 6.06 11.62
N ARG A 114 -16.74 4.91 11.88
CA ARG A 114 -17.38 4.59 13.16
C ARG A 114 -16.37 4.41 14.29
N ASP A 115 -15.14 4.01 13.98
CA ASP A 115 -14.12 3.67 14.97
C ASP A 115 -13.67 4.91 15.75
N PHE A 116 -13.63 6.07 15.07
CA PHE A 116 -13.12 7.33 15.64
C PHE A 116 -14.15 8.45 15.70
N LYS A 117 -15.41 8.19 15.31
CA LYS A 117 -16.50 9.18 15.27
C LYS A 117 -16.18 10.45 14.48
N GLN A 118 -15.22 10.36 13.56
CA GLN A 118 -14.83 11.43 12.67
C GLN A 118 -14.53 10.87 11.29
N ARG A 119 -14.68 11.70 10.24
CA ARG A 119 -14.16 11.36 8.92
C ARG A 119 -12.67 11.64 8.88
N ILE A 120 -11.96 10.81 8.14
CA ILE A 120 -10.54 10.96 7.86
C ILE A 120 -10.40 11.25 6.38
N GLY A 121 -9.65 12.30 6.06
CA GLY A 121 -9.32 12.66 4.69
C GLY A 121 -8.46 11.62 3.99
N ASP A 122 -8.21 11.87 2.72
CA ASP A 122 -7.30 11.04 1.92
C ASP A 122 -5.90 11.00 2.57
N TYR A 123 -5.30 9.82 2.58
CA TYR A 123 -3.93 9.62 3.06
C TYR A 123 -2.92 10.26 2.11
N THR A 124 -1.84 10.77 2.69
CA THR A 124 -0.73 11.38 1.95
C THR A 124 0.50 10.50 1.97
N GLN A 125 1.09 10.30 3.15
CA GLN A 125 2.32 9.54 3.32
C GLN A 125 2.28 8.69 4.58
N THR A 126 2.81 7.46 4.47
CA THR A 126 3.00 6.54 5.59
C THR A 126 4.46 6.42 5.97
N ILE A 127 4.74 6.32 7.27
CA ILE A 127 6.05 6.02 7.84
C ILE A 127 5.94 4.95 8.91
N PHE A 128 7.01 4.18 9.10
CA PHE A 128 7.17 3.36 10.30
C PHE A 128 7.69 4.23 11.45
N LEU A 129 7.19 3.98 12.65
CA LEU A 129 7.63 4.70 13.84
C LEU A 129 8.77 3.97 14.55
N PRO A 130 9.75 4.74 15.04
CA PRO A 130 10.97 4.24 15.64
C PRO A 130 10.75 3.39 16.89
N ASP A 131 11.55 2.32 17.01
CA ASP A 131 11.62 1.44 18.18
C ASP A 131 10.24 0.91 18.64
N SER A 132 9.33 0.71 17.68
CA SER A 132 7.95 0.30 17.95
C SER A 132 7.38 -0.55 16.82
N SER A 133 6.26 -1.23 17.10
CA SER A 133 5.41 -1.84 16.07
C SER A 133 4.53 -0.82 15.35
N GLN A 134 4.66 0.48 15.64
CA GLN A 134 3.72 1.47 15.12
C GLN A 134 4.10 1.95 13.72
N ALA A 135 3.09 2.39 12.99
CA ALA A 135 3.23 3.17 11.79
C ALA A 135 2.31 4.40 11.89
N ALA A 136 2.64 5.46 11.14
CA ALA A 136 1.86 6.68 11.09
C ALA A 136 1.55 7.03 9.64
N THR A 137 0.31 7.45 9.37
CA THR A 137 -0.11 7.94 8.05
C THR A 137 -0.68 9.34 8.19
N GLY A 138 -0.10 10.29 7.48
CA GLY A 138 -0.62 11.65 7.38
C GLY A 138 -1.80 11.75 6.41
N THR A 139 -2.55 12.82 6.52
CA THR A 139 -3.75 13.06 5.71
C THR A 139 -3.80 14.47 5.14
N VAL A 140 -4.67 14.67 4.15
CA VAL A 140 -4.91 15.97 3.51
C VAL A 140 -5.65 16.98 4.40
N ASP A 141 -6.26 16.53 5.49
CA ASP A 141 -7.02 17.35 6.45
C ASP A 141 -6.25 17.64 7.75
N GLY A 142 -4.97 17.27 7.82
CA GLY A 142 -4.10 17.63 8.96
C GLY A 142 -4.05 16.64 10.11
N ASP A 143 -4.63 15.46 9.89
CA ASP A 143 -4.66 14.37 10.84
C ASP A 143 -3.49 13.39 10.59
N VAL A 144 -3.09 12.70 11.66
CA VAL A 144 -2.17 11.56 11.61
C VAL A 144 -2.88 10.34 12.21
N VAL A 145 -3.06 9.31 11.40
CA VAL A 145 -3.56 8.01 11.83
C VAL A 145 -2.40 7.17 12.34
N ILE A 146 -2.49 6.68 13.57
CA ILE A 146 -1.50 5.78 14.17
C ILE A 146 -2.01 4.34 14.07
N TRP A 147 -1.20 3.49 13.46
CA TRP A 147 -1.42 2.07 13.29
C TRP A 147 -0.54 1.31 14.27
N ASP A 148 -1.09 0.33 14.99
CA ASP A 148 -0.31 -0.51 15.90
C ASP A 148 -0.85 -1.94 15.92
N LEU A 149 0.00 -2.89 16.31
CA LEU A 149 -0.39 -4.28 16.54
C LEU A 149 -1.37 -4.32 17.71
N SER A 150 -2.56 -4.84 17.45
CA SER A 150 -3.55 -5.04 18.50
C SER A 150 -3.33 -6.40 19.16
N LEU A 151 -2.83 -6.39 20.41
CA LEU A 151 -2.82 -7.60 21.24
C LEU A 151 -4.23 -8.05 21.65
N ILE A 152 -5.27 -7.26 21.36
CA ILE A 152 -6.65 -7.62 21.61
C ILE A 152 -7.05 -8.67 20.56
N VAL A 153 -7.08 -9.92 20.99
CA VAL A 153 -7.67 -11.04 20.25
C VAL A 153 -9.18 -10.90 20.30
N ASP A 154 -9.74 -10.02 19.48
CA ASP A 154 -11.20 -9.91 19.28
C ASP A 154 -11.72 -10.93 18.26
N GLY A 155 -10.88 -11.89 17.86
CA GLY A 155 -11.23 -13.03 17.01
C GLY A 155 -11.46 -12.68 15.54
N LEU A 156 -11.30 -11.42 15.15
CA LEU A 156 -11.57 -10.92 13.79
C LEU A 156 -10.30 -10.54 13.00
N SER A 157 -9.20 -10.21 13.68
CA SER A 157 -7.90 -9.95 13.04
C SER A 157 -6.85 -10.90 13.56
N ARG A 158 -5.83 -11.13 12.73
CA ARG A 158 -4.68 -11.90 13.18
C ARG A 158 -3.84 -11.07 14.17
N PRO A 159 -3.20 -11.68 15.17
CA PRO A 159 -2.44 -10.95 16.20
C PRO A 159 -1.27 -10.13 15.65
N ASP A 160 -0.84 -10.41 14.42
CA ASP A 160 0.24 -9.79 13.67
C ASP A 160 -0.24 -8.67 12.72
N GLU A 161 -1.52 -8.32 12.75
CA GLU A 161 -2.08 -7.24 11.93
C GLU A 161 -2.24 -5.94 12.72
N ARG A 162 -1.71 -4.84 12.16
CA ARG A 162 -1.94 -3.50 12.70
C ARG A 162 -3.40 -3.08 12.54
N ARG A 163 -3.85 -2.21 13.43
CA ARG A 163 -5.12 -1.49 13.35
C ARG A 163 -4.90 -0.03 13.69
N ALA A 164 -5.81 0.82 13.23
CA ALA A 164 -5.82 2.19 13.69
C ALA A 164 -6.13 2.19 15.20
N VAL A 165 -5.23 2.75 16.00
CA VAL A 165 -5.36 2.81 17.46
C VAL A 165 -5.61 4.23 17.96
N LYS A 166 -5.19 5.24 17.18
CA LYS A 166 -5.29 6.64 17.57
C LYS A 166 -5.29 7.54 16.34
N ILE A 167 -5.94 8.69 16.47
CA ILE A 167 -5.83 9.79 15.52
C ILE A 167 -5.35 11.03 16.25
N ILE A 168 -4.37 11.71 15.67
CA ILE A 168 -3.74 12.92 16.20
C ILE A 168 -4.03 14.06 15.24
N LYS A 169 -4.67 15.12 15.74
CA LYS A 169 -4.91 16.33 14.95
C LYS A 169 -3.72 17.27 15.12
N LEU A 170 -2.96 17.50 14.05
CA LEU A 170 -1.76 18.33 14.11
C LEU A 170 -1.99 19.72 13.52
N CYS A 171 -2.48 19.78 12.29
CA CYS A 171 -2.64 21.02 11.53
C CYS A 171 -4.01 21.06 10.87
N PRO A 172 -5.09 21.41 11.61
CA PRO A 172 -6.45 21.32 11.10
C PRO A 172 -6.61 22.00 9.75
N ASP A 173 -7.24 21.29 8.79
CA ASP A 173 -7.54 21.76 7.44
C ASP A 173 -6.31 22.05 6.56
N VAL A 174 -5.13 21.57 6.95
CA VAL A 174 -3.87 21.70 6.18
C VAL A 174 -3.31 20.31 5.85
N SER A 175 -3.00 20.08 4.58
CA SER A 175 -2.48 18.78 4.11
C SER A 175 -1.08 18.52 4.65
N LEU A 176 -0.89 17.35 5.27
CA LEU A 176 0.43 16.87 5.69
C LEU A 176 1.11 16.21 4.51
N ASN A 177 2.10 16.85 3.90
CA ASN A 177 2.70 16.36 2.65
C ASN A 177 3.94 15.50 2.87
N VAL A 178 4.67 15.73 3.96
CA VAL A 178 5.90 15.02 4.27
C VAL A 178 5.84 14.54 5.71
N LEU A 179 6.07 13.25 5.93
CA LEU A 179 6.31 12.65 7.23
C LEU A 179 7.67 11.95 7.13
N GLN A 180 8.59 12.26 8.03
CA GLN A 180 9.92 11.67 8.01
C GLN A 180 10.42 11.38 9.42
N VAL A 181 10.93 10.17 9.64
CA VAL A 181 11.67 9.86 10.86
C VAL A 181 13.08 10.44 10.74
N HIS A 182 13.45 11.27 11.70
CA HIS A 182 14.78 11.80 11.91
C HIS A 182 15.38 11.20 13.19
N GLU A 183 16.71 11.27 13.31
CA GLU A 183 17.52 10.77 14.41
C GLU A 183 16.83 10.70 15.80
N LYS A 184 17.14 9.64 16.55
CA LYS A 184 16.66 9.41 17.93
C LYS A 184 15.14 9.47 18.07
N ALA A 185 14.47 8.80 17.16
CA ALA A 185 13.04 8.54 17.23
C ALA A 185 12.13 9.79 17.09
N ARG A 186 12.54 10.80 16.34
CA ARG A 186 11.75 12.02 16.11
C ARG A 186 11.06 11.96 14.76
N VAL A 187 9.84 12.49 14.67
CA VAL A 187 9.13 12.63 13.40
C VAL A 187 9.07 14.12 13.04
N VAL A 188 9.46 14.45 11.82
CA VAL A 188 9.34 15.78 11.21
C VAL A 188 8.17 15.72 10.22
N ILE A 189 7.33 16.75 10.23
CA ILE A 189 6.11 16.80 9.41
C ILE A 189 6.08 18.10 8.63
N GLY A 190 6.12 18.02 7.30
CA GLY A 190 5.97 19.17 6.42
C GLY A 190 4.54 19.30 5.91
N ALA A 191 3.93 20.47 6.10
CA ALA A 191 2.55 20.75 5.70
C ALA A 191 2.48 21.60 4.41
N SER A 192 1.32 21.61 3.77
CA SER A 192 1.09 22.30 2.49
C SER A 192 1.15 23.82 2.57
N ASP A 193 1.00 24.40 3.76
CA ASP A 193 1.12 25.83 4.03
C ASP A 193 2.57 26.28 4.32
N GLY A 194 3.52 25.35 4.29
CA GLY A 194 4.94 25.59 4.56
C GLY A 194 5.35 25.41 6.02
N ALA A 195 4.45 24.99 6.91
CA ALA A 195 4.81 24.63 8.29
C ALA A 195 5.66 23.34 8.34
N VAL A 196 6.59 23.28 9.30
CA VAL A 196 7.47 22.12 9.61
C VAL A 196 7.57 21.92 11.12
#